data_AF-A0AAW9J9Z9-F1
#
_entry.id   AF-A0AAW9J9Z9-F1
#
_cell.length_a   1.000
_cell.length_b   1.000
_cell.length_c   1.000
_cell.angle_alpha   90.00
_cell.angle_beta   90.00
_cell.angle_gamma   90.00
#
_symmetry.space_group_name_H-M   'P 1'
#
loop_
_entity.id
_entity.type
_entity.pdbx_description
1 polymer ?
#
loop_
_entity_poly.entity_id
_entity_poly.type
_entity_poly.pdbx_seq_one_letter_code
_entity_poly.pdbx_strand_id
1 'polypeptide(L)'
;LAIAAVFAGLIILEKNLSITAIVMMVAFIMILVGGAKISHLLSLIPVGLAAGIGLILAESYRLDRLTSFLNPWADQSGNSYQLIQSLYALGSGGLFGVGLGNSRQKALFMPEPHNDFIFAIIG
;
A
#
# COMPACT_ATOMS: atom_id res chain seq x y z
N LEU A 1 -5.82 15.03 17.72
CA LEU A 1 -5.34 13.64 17.58
C LEU A 1 -6.30 12.62 18.19
N ALA A 2 -6.78 12.83 19.43
CA ALA A 2 -7.79 11.94 20.06
C ALA A 2 -9.03 11.70 19.18
N ILE A 3 -9.59 12.75 18.55
CA ILE A 3 -10.74 12.63 17.65
C ILE A 3 -10.41 11.74 16.43
N ALA A 4 -9.25 11.96 15.80
CA ALA A 4 -8.79 11.14 14.67
C ALA A 4 -8.56 9.67 15.08
N ALA A 5 -8.12 9.42 16.31
CA ALA A 5 -7.93 8.07 16.84
C ALA A 5 -9.26 7.31 17.00
N VAL A 6 -10.36 8.00 17.34
CA VAL A 6 -11.70 7.40 17.39
C VAL A 6 -12.14 6.95 15.99
N PHE A 7 -11.99 7.82 14.99
CA PHE A 7 -12.29 7.47 13.60
C PHE A 7 -11.39 6.34 13.09
N ALA A 8 -10.10 6.38 13.40
CA ALA A 8 -9.16 5.31 13.09
C ALA A 8 -9.59 3.96 13.68
N GLY A 9 -10.09 3.95 14.92
CA GLY A 9 -10.62 2.76 15.59
C GLY A 9 -11.85 2.17 14.88
N LEU A 10 -12.77 3.02 14.40
CA LEU A 10 -13.92 2.59 13.61
C LEU A 10 -13.50 2.00 12.26
N ILE A 11 -12.51 2.58 11.59
CA ILE A 11 -12.03 2.07 10.29
C ILE A 11 -11.26 0.74 10.46
N ILE A 12 -10.57 0.56 11.60
CA ILE A 12 -9.92 -0.73 11.92
C ILE A 12 -10.98 -1.84 12.08
N LEU A 13 -12.17 -1.54 12.60
CA LEU A 13 -13.28 -2.49 12.69
C LEU A 13 -13.77 -2.93 11.29
N GLU A 14 -13.73 -2.03 10.31
CA GLU A 14 -13.97 -2.36 8.89
C GLU A 14 -12.80 -3.13 8.26
N LYS A 15 -11.75 -3.46 9.04
CA LYS A 15 -10.51 -4.13 8.62
C LYS A 15 -9.71 -3.38 7.55
N ASN A 16 -9.96 -2.08 7.34
CA ASN A 16 -9.29 -1.29 6.31
C ASN A 16 -8.06 -0.52 6.86
N LEU A 17 -6.91 -1.20 6.89
CA LEU A 17 -5.68 -0.63 7.45
C LEU A 17 -5.12 0.55 6.62
N SER A 18 -5.29 0.54 5.29
CA SER A 18 -4.79 1.58 4.41
C SER A 18 -5.48 2.93 4.66
N ILE A 19 -6.81 2.94 4.76
CA ILE A 19 -7.56 4.16 5.04
C ILE A 19 -7.25 4.68 6.46
N THR A 20 -7.16 3.79 7.45
CA THR A 20 -6.73 4.16 8.81
C THR A 20 -5.38 4.90 8.80
N ALA A 21 -4.39 4.37 8.07
CA ALA A 21 -3.07 4.99 7.97
C ALA A 21 -3.12 6.36 7.31
N ILE A 22 -3.87 6.52 6.22
CA ILE A 22 -4.02 7.79 5.50
C ILE A 22 -4.68 8.84 6.40
N VAL A 23 -5.79 8.50 7.07
CA VAL A 23 -6.49 9.43 7.96
C VAL A 23 -5.58 9.90 9.10
N MET A 24 -4.82 8.98 9.70
CA MET A 24 -3.86 9.32 10.75
C MET A 24 -2.71 10.20 10.24
N MET A 25 -2.21 9.93 9.03
CA MET A 25 -1.16 10.74 8.39
C MET A 25 -1.66 12.16 8.09
N VAL A 26 -2.85 12.31 7.52
CA VAL A 26 -3.44 13.63 7.24
C VAL A 26 -3.71 14.40 8.53
N ALA A 27 -4.26 13.73 9.56
CA ALA A 27 -4.47 14.34 10.86
C ALA A 27 -3.15 14.80 11.50
N PHE A 28 -2.08 14.02 11.35
CA PHE A 28 -0.74 14.38 11.82
C PHE A 28 -0.20 15.62 11.10
N ILE A 29 -0.31 15.67 9.77
CA ILE A 29 0.12 16.83 8.96
C ILE A 29 -0.68 18.08 9.34
N MET A 30 -2.00 17.98 9.51
CA MET A 30 -2.82 19.13 9.92
C MET A 30 -2.43 19.69 11.28
N ILE A 31 -2.09 18.83 12.25
CA ILE A 31 -1.64 19.26 13.58
C ILE A 31 -0.25 19.91 13.50
N LEU A 32 0.62 19.42 12.62
CA LEU A 32 1.93 20.01 12.37
C LEU A 32 1.79 21.43 11.78
N VAL A 33 0.92 21.60 10.78
CA VAL A 33 0.62 22.91 10.17
C VAL A 33 -0.06 23.86 11.17
N GLY A 34 -0.87 23.32 12.09
CA GLY A 34 -1.52 24.09 13.16
C GLY A 34 -0.58 24.62 14.26
N GLY A 35 0.74 24.45 14.13
CA GLY A 35 1.73 25.01 15.05
C GLY A 35 1.94 24.20 16.34
N ALA A 36 1.59 22.92 16.35
CA ALA A 36 1.83 22.05 17.50
C ALA A 36 3.34 21.85 17.75
N LYS A 37 3.71 21.66 19.02
CA LYS A 37 5.10 21.35 19.42
C LYS A 37 5.56 20.05 18.76
N ILE A 38 6.57 20.17 17.89
CA ILE A 38 7.15 19.07 17.10
C ILE A 38 7.62 17.92 18.00
N SER A 39 8.11 18.21 19.21
CA SER A 39 8.56 17.21 20.19
C SER A 39 7.46 16.22 20.61
N HIS A 40 6.25 16.71 20.89
CA HIS A 40 5.12 15.84 21.23
C HIS A 40 4.63 15.04 20.02
N LEU A 41 4.71 15.64 18.82
CA LEU A 41 4.34 14.96 17.59
C LEU A 41 5.30 13.81 17.26
N LEU A 42 6.60 14.06 17.35
CA LEU A 42 7.64 13.05 17.13
C LEU A 42 7.55 11.90 18.14
N SER A 43 7.23 12.19 19.41
CA SER A 43 7.05 11.13 20.42
C SER A 43 5.91 10.16 20.13
N LEU A 44 4.95 10.56 19.28
CA LEU A 44 3.80 9.73 18.94
C LEU A 44 4.06 8.78 17.76
N ILE A 45 5.07 9.07 16.94
CA ILE A 45 5.49 8.22 15.81
C ILE A 45 5.79 6.78 16.25
N PRO A 46 6.63 6.52 17.27
CA PRO A 46 6.92 5.14 17.68
C PRO A 46 5.69 4.39 18.20
N VAL A 47 4.76 5.08 18.87
CA VAL A 47 3.50 4.50 19.33
C VAL A 47 2.62 4.10 18.15
N GLY A 48 2.51 4.97 17.15
CA GLY A 48 1.77 4.70 15.92
C GLY A 48 2.36 3.53 15.11
N LEU A 49 3.70 3.47 15.01
CA LEU A 49 4.40 2.36 14.35
C LEU A 49 4.17 1.03 15.08
N ALA A 50 4.30 1.00 16.41
CA ALA A 50 4.07 -0.20 17.20
C ALA A 50 2.62 -0.71 17.05
N ALA A 51 1.64 0.21 17.08
CA ALA A 51 0.24 -0.13 16.83
C ALA A 51 0.01 -0.69 15.42
N GLY A 52 0.62 -0.06 14.40
CA GLY A 52 0.54 -0.52 13.01
C GLY A 52 1.13 -1.92 12.81
N ILE A 53 2.32 -2.16 13.36
CA ILE A 53 2.98 -3.48 13.32
C ILE A 53 2.12 -4.55 14.03
N GLY A 54 1.57 -4.23 15.21
CA GLY A 54 0.68 -5.14 15.92
C GLY A 54 -0.57 -5.51 15.10
N LEU A 55 -1.18 -4.55 14.40
CA LEU A 55 -2.33 -4.79 13.54
C LEU A 55 -1.98 -5.61 12.28
N ILE A 56 -0.76 -5.49 11.76
CA ILE A 56 -0.29 -6.29 10.63
C ILE A 56 -0.08 -7.74 11.07
N LEU A 57 0.58 -7.96 12.22
CA LEU A 57 0.84 -9.30 12.75
C LEU A 57 -0.43 -10.04 13.20
N ALA A 58 -1.50 -9.31 13.54
CA ALA A 58 -2.75 -9.89 14.01
C ALA A 58 -3.53 -10.68 12.95
N GLU A 59 -3.26 -10.46 11.65
CA GLU A 59 -4.04 -11.11 10.59
C GLU A 59 -3.12 -11.67 9.50
N SER A 60 -3.16 -12.99 9.31
CA SER A 60 -2.25 -13.73 8.39
C SER A 60 -2.26 -13.19 6.96
N TYR A 61 -3.43 -12.80 6.44
CA TYR A 61 -3.55 -12.18 5.12
C TYR A 61 -2.73 -10.89 4.96
N ARG A 62 -2.59 -10.09 6.03
CA ARG A 62 -1.79 -8.85 5.99
C ARG A 62 -0.30 -9.15 5.91
N LEU A 63 0.13 -10.23 6.55
CA LEU A 63 1.49 -10.74 6.47
C LEU A 63 1.78 -11.29 5.07
N ASP A 64 0.87 -12.06 4.50
CA ASP A 64 1.02 -12.60 3.13
C ASP A 64 1.15 -11.47 2.10
N ARG A 65 0.40 -10.37 2.26
CA ARG A 65 0.62 -9.17 1.43
C ARG A 65 2.02 -8.59 1.64
N LEU A 66 2.45 -8.38 2.88
CA LEU A 66 3.74 -7.76 3.18
C LEU A 66 4.91 -8.61 2.64
N THR A 67 4.83 -9.93 2.77
CA THR A 67 5.83 -10.86 2.25
C THR A 67 5.81 -10.89 0.73
N SER A 68 4.64 -10.90 0.08
CA SER A 68 4.52 -10.74 -1.38
C SER A 68 5.07 -9.40 -1.90
N PHE A 69 4.98 -8.31 -1.12
CA PHE A 69 5.58 -7.02 -1.48
C PHE A 69 7.11 -7.01 -1.31
N LEU A 70 7.63 -7.56 -0.21
CA LEU A 70 9.07 -7.56 0.09
C LEU A 70 9.85 -8.59 -0.74
N ASN A 71 9.25 -9.76 -0.96
CA ASN A 71 9.84 -10.83 -1.77
C ASN A 71 8.78 -11.49 -2.66
N PRO A 72 8.39 -10.83 -3.76
CA PRO A 72 7.39 -11.37 -4.68
C PRO A 72 7.85 -12.69 -5.31
N TRP A 73 9.16 -12.90 -5.49
CA TRP A 73 9.71 -14.10 -6.12
C TRP A 73 9.64 -15.36 -5.26
N ALA A 74 9.25 -15.26 -3.98
CA ALA A 74 9.06 -16.41 -3.10
C ALA A 74 7.78 -17.21 -3.41
N ASP A 75 6.74 -16.57 -3.94
CA ASP A 75 5.50 -17.22 -4.40
C ASP A 75 5.11 -16.67 -5.78
N GLN A 76 5.68 -17.27 -6.82
CA GLN A 76 5.56 -16.80 -8.20
C GLN A 76 4.23 -17.20 -8.85
N SER A 77 3.49 -18.17 -8.29
CA SER A 77 2.27 -18.72 -8.89
C SER A 77 0.99 -18.37 -8.12
N GLY A 78 1.12 -17.88 -6.88
CA GLY A 78 0.00 -17.50 -6.02
C GLY A 78 -0.21 -15.99 -5.96
N ASN A 79 -0.18 -15.44 -4.74
CA ASN A 79 -0.57 -14.04 -4.49
C ASN A 79 0.34 -13.00 -5.18
N SER A 80 1.59 -13.37 -5.48
CA SER A 80 2.56 -12.45 -6.08
C SER A 80 2.60 -12.51 -7.60
N TYR A 81 1.87 -13.44 -8.25
CA TYR A 81 1.89 -13.62 -9.70
C TYR A 81 1.52 -12.33 -10.43
N GLN A 82 0.41 -11.70 -10.03
CA GLN A 82 -0.05 -10.45 -10.64
C GLN A 82 0.92 -9.29 -10.42
N LEU A 83 1.56 -9.23 -9.25
CA LEU A 83 2.59 -8.23 -8.93
C LEU A 83 3.84 -8.41 -9.80
N ILE A 84 4.32 -9.65 -9.95
CA ILE A 84 5.49 -9.99 -10.77
C ILE A 84 5.23 -9.63 -12.25
N GLN A 85 4.05 -9.99 -12.75
CA GLN A 85 3.63 -9.63 -14.11
C GLN A 85 3.67 -8.10 -14.25
N SER A 86 3.12 -7.35 -13.28
CA SER A 86 3.17 -5.88 -13.34
C SER A 86 4.58 -5.30 -13.41
N LEU A 87 5.53 -5.89 -12.68
CA LEU A 87 6.94 -5.49 -12.71
C LEU A 87 7.60 -5.82 -14.06
N TYR A 88 7.32 -6.99 -14.62
CA TYR A 88 7.81 -7.37 -15.94
C TYR A 88 7.23 -6.50 -17.07
N ALA A 89 5.95 -6.13 -16.97
CA ALA A 89 5.32 -5.21 -17.91
C ALA A 89 6.02 -3.85 -17.89
N LEU A 90 6.19 -3.28 -16.69
CA LEU A 90 6.88 -1.99 -16.49
C LEU A 90 8.35 -2.04 -16.95
N GLY A 91 9.04 -3.15 -16.66
CA GLY A 91 10.44 -3.36 -17.09
C GLY A 91 10.60 -3.52 -18.60
N SER A 92 9.59 -4.06 -19.29
CA SER A 92 9.61 -4.22 -20.75
C SER A 92 9.27 -2.93 -21.53
N GLY A 93 8.68 -1.94 -20.86
CA GLY A 93 8.27 -0.65 -21.43
C GLY A 93 9.41 0.31 -21.78
N GLY A 94 10.55 0.24 -21.08
CA GLY A 94 11.62 1.24 -21.19
C GLY A 94 11.20 2.63 -20.68
N LEU A 95 12.07 3.64 -20.83
CA LEU A 95 11.84 4.99 -20.28
C LEU A 95 10.68 5.76 -20.94
N PHE A 96 10.35 5.43 -22.19
CA PHE A 96 9.29 6.08 -22.97
C PHE A 96 8.03 5.22 -23.11
N GLY A 97 8.07 4.01 -22.55
CA GLY A 97 7.01 3.02 -22.66
C GLY A 97 6.88 2.37 -24.05
N VAL A 98 6.05 1.33 -24.13
CA VAL A 98 5.69 0.66 -25.40
C VAL A 98 4.50 1.30 -26.12
N GLY A 99 3.94 2.37 -25.56
CA GLY A 99 2.77 3.08 -26.07
C GLY A 99 1.45 2.57 -25.47
N LEU A 100 0.43 3.44 -25.45
CA LEU A 100 -0.84 3.20 -24.79
C LEU A 100 -1.49 1.88 -25.23
N GLY A 101 -1.55 0.91 -24.32
CA GLY A 101 -2.24 -0.37 -24.54
C GLY A 101 -1.44 -1.41 -25.33
N ASN A 102 -0.16 -1.16 -25.63
CA ASN A 102 0.75 -2.11 -26.28
C ASN A 102 1.50 -3.02 -25.29
N SER A 103 1.21 -2.92 -23.99
CA SER A 103 1.81 -3.82 -22.99
C SER A 103 1.49 -5.28 -23.30
N ARG A 104 2.53 -6.10 -23.53
CA ARG A 104 2.40 -7.53 -23.89
C ARG A 104 1.72 -8.34 -22.79
N GLN A 105 1.70 -7.81 -21.57
CA GLN A 105 1.13 -8.44 -20.38
C GLN A 105 -0.38 -8.33 -20.28
N LYS A 106 -0.97 -7.40 -21.05
CA LYS A 106 -2.42 -7.27 -21.24
C LYS A 106 -3.03 -8.47 -21.97
N ALA A 107 -2.22 -9.23 -22.72
CA ALA A 107 -2.65 -10.40 -23.48
C ALA A 107 -2.75 -11.66 -22.61
N LEU A 108 -3.64 -11.63 -21.60
CA LEU A 108 -4.02 -12.76 -20.74
C LEU A 108 -2.98 -13.25 -19.72
N PHE A 109 -1.87 -12.53 -19.53
CA PHE A 109 -0.90 -12.90 -18.50
C PHE A 109 -1.23 -12.30 -17.12
N MET A 110 -1.99 -11.21 -17.07
CA MET A 110 -2.52 -10.66 -15.82
C MET A 110 -3.96 -11.13 -15.59
N PRO A 111 -4.29 -11.67 -14.40
CA PRO A 111 -5.66 -12.06 -14.07
C PRO A 111 -6.61 -10.86 -14.03
N GLU A 112 -6.15 -9.74 -13.46
CA GLU A 112 -6.94 -8.51 -13.31
C GLU A 112 -6.18 -7.28 -13.85
N PRO A 113 -6.06 -7.14 -15.17
CA PRO A 113 -5.33 -6.03 -15.80
C PRO A 113 -6.08 -4.68 -15.66
N HIS A 114 -7.39 -4.70 -15.43
CA HIS A 114 -8.22 -3.49 -15.47
C HIS A 114 -8.22 -2.68 -14.18
N ASN A 115 -7.70 -3.23 -13.08
CA ASN A 115 -7.79 -2.63 -11.76
C ASN A 115 -6.46 -1.97 -11.32
N ASP A 116 -5.84 -2.47 -10.26
CA ASP A 116 -4.76 -1.83 -9.49
C ASP A 116 -3.42 -1.66 -10.24
N PHE A 117 -3.34 -2.06 -11.52
CA PHE A 117 -2.10 -2.12 -12.31
C PHE A 117 -2.14 -1.32 -13.63
N ILE A 118 -2.94 -0.25 -13.69
CA ILE A 118 -3.07 0.58 -14.91
C ILE A 118 -1.74 1.12 -15.44
N PHE A 119 -0.79 1.45 -14.56
CA PHE A 119 0.55 1.93 -14.94
C PHE A 119 1.37 0.86 -15.69
N ALA A 120 1.19 -0.42 -15.36
CA ALA A 120 1.87 -1.53 -16.02
C ALA A 120 1.33 -1.81 -17.44
N ILE A 121 0.16 -1.24 -17.78
CA ILE A 121 -0.49 -1.43 -19.08
C ILE A 121 -0.27 -0.24 -20.02
N ILE A 122 -0.17 0.96 -19.45
CA ILE A 122 0.06 2.21 -20.17
C ILE A 122 1.55 2.39 -20.49
N GLY A 123 2.42 2.01 -19.56
CA GLY A 123 3.89 2.02 -19.73
C GLY A 123 4.38 0.89 -20.63
#